data_AF-A0AAV5EZP8-F1
#
_entry.id   AF-A0AAV5EZP8-F1
#
_cell.length_a   1.000
_cell.length_b   1.000
_cell.length_c   1.000
_cell.angle_alpha   90.00
_cell.angle_beta   90.00
_cell.angle_gamma   90.00
#
_symmetry.space_group_name_H-M   'P 1'
#
loop_
_entity.id
_entity.type
_entity.pdbx_description
1 polymer ?
#
loop_
_entity_poly.entity_id
_entity_poly.type
_entity_poly.pdbx_seq_one_letter_code
_entity_poly.pdbx_strand_id
1 'polypeptide(L)'
;MVEPQNHGGDEDGVLTKSRQAGCQWGSIDQINAWVAKATRNLIIEVVYLDNITDDTVHVVANAIYFKGEWEDPFEKEVTADYEFHRLDGSSVKVLFL
;
A
#
# COMPACT_ATOMS: atom_id res chain seq x y z
N MET A 1 3.97 -31.36 -10.81
CA MET A 1 3.09 -30.21 -10.52
C MET A 1 2.88 -30.21 -9.02
N VAL A 2 3.60 -29.36 -8.30
CA VAL A 2 3.59 -29.32 -6.83
C VAL A 2 3.03 -27.95 -6.46
N GLU A 3 1.95 -27.92 -5.69
CA GLU A 3 1.37 -26.66 -5.18
C GLU A 3 2.36 -25.94 -4.26
N PRO A 4 2.55 -24.62 -4.41
CA PRO A 4 3.40 -23.87 -3.50
C PRO A 4 2.69 -23.71 -2.15
N GLN A 5 3.33 -24.24 -1.10
CA GLN A 5 2.92 -24.04 0.28
C GLN A 5 3.12 -22.56 0.65
N ASN A 6 2.01 -21.88 0.97
CA ASN A 6 2.00 -20.53 1.49
C ASN A 6 2.33 -20.58 2.99
N HIS A 7 3.62 -20.47 3.31
CA HIS A 7 4.02 -20.10 4.67
C HIS A 7 3.75 -18.61 4.83
N GLY A 8 2.69 -18.32 5.58
CA GLY A 8 2.33 -16.95 5.96
C GLY A 8 3.52 -16.24 6.61
N GLY A 9 3.59 -14.92 6.38
CA GLY A 9 4.56 -14.07 7.05
C GLY A 9 4.54 -14.30 8.56
N ASP A 10 5.73 -14.29 9.14
CA ASP A 10 5.90 -14.32 10.58
C ASP A 10 5.17 -13.14 11.25
N GLU A 11 4.96 -13.29 12.54
CA GLU A 11 4.16 -12.38 13.40
C GLU A 11 4.81 -10.99 13.52
N ASP A 12 6.03 -10.85 13.00
CA ASP A 12 6.90 -9.67 13.05
C ASP A 12 6.95 -8.89 11.71
N GLY A 13 6.25 -9.36 10.67
CA GLY A 13 6.14 -8.64 9.40
C GLY A 13 7.37 -8.74 8.50
N VAL A 14 8.23 -9.74 8.70
CA VAL A 14 9.43 -9.99 7.89
C VAL A 14 9.14 -11.09 6.86
N LEU A 15 9.28 -10.75 5.58
CA LEU A 15 9.20 -11.74 4.51
C LEU A 15 10.59 -12.33 4.24
N THR A 16 10.86 -13.55 4.69
CA THR A 16 12.08 -14.30 4.32
C THR A 16 11.78 -15.58 3.54
N LYS A 17 12.28 -15.66 2.30
CA LYS A 17 12.38 -16.92 1.52
C LYS A 17 13.69 -17.03 0.74
N SER A 18 14.16 -18.26 0.56
CA SER A 18 15.33 -18.67 -0.22
C SER A 18 15.06 -18.65 -1.73
N ARG A 19 16.03 -18.22 -2.55
CA ARG A 19 15.99 -18.08 -4.02
C ARG A 19 15.31 -19.25 -4.77
N GLN A 20 14.35 -18.93 -5.64
CA GLN A 20 14.13 -19.66 -6.90
C GLN A 20 14.48 -18.72 -8.07
N ALA A 21 15.40 -19.15 -8.94
CA ALA A 21 15.77 -18.42 -10.15
C ALA A 21 14.58 -18.37 -11.13
N GLY A 22 14.24 -17.18 -11.63
CA GLY A 22 13.28 -16.97 -12.73
C GLY A 22 11.84 -16.62 -12.34
N CYS A 23 11.52 -16.33 -11.08
CA CYS A 23 10.15 -15.92 -10.68
C CYS A 23 10.13 -14.52 -10.05
N GLN A 24 10.50 -13.49 -10.84
CA GLN A 24 10.36 -12.08 -10.43
C GLN A 24 8.90 -11.78 -10.02
N TRP A 25 7.95 -12.35 -10.76
CA TRP A 25 6.51 -12.22 -10.50
C TRP A 25 6.12 -12.72 -9.11
N GLY A 26 6.67 -13.87 -8.70
CA GLY A 26 6.40 -14.43 -7.38
C GLY A 26 6.88 -13.55 -6.21
N SER A 27 7.91 -12.73 -6.41
CA SER A 27 8.40 -11.81 -5.36
C SER A 27 7.60 -10.51 -5.34
N ILE A 28 7.24 -9.98 -6.50
CA ILE A 28 6.42 -8.76 -6.63
C ILE A 28 5.03 -8.97 -6.03
N ASP A 29 4.37 -10.07 -6.39
CA ASP A 29 3.04 -10.40 -5.88
C ASP A 29 3.06 -10.57 -4.37
N GLN A 30 4.13 -11.13 -3.80
CA GLN A 30 4.28 -11.30 -2.35
C GLN A 30 4.42 -9.96 -1.63
N ILE A 31 5.26 -9.04 -2.15
CA ILE A 31 5.45 -7.72 -1.55
C ILE A 31 4.14 -6.93 -1.61
N ASN A 32 3.48 -6.89 -2.77
CA ASN A 32 2.21 -6.18 -2.93
C ASN A 32 1.09 -6.81 -2.09
N ALA A 33 0.99 -8.14 -2.02
CA ALA A 33 0.02 -8.81 -1.15
C ALA A 33 0.27 -8.51 0.33
N TRP A 34 1.52 -8.45 0.77
CA TRP A 34 1.87 -8.03 2.13
C TRP A 34 1.48 -6.57 2.39
N VAL A 35 1.82 -5.65 1.48
CA VAL A 35 1.46 -4.23 1.62
C VAL A 35 -0.06 -4.05 1.66
N ALA A 36 -0.78 -4.70 0.75
CA ALA A 36 -2.24 -4.67 0.73
C ALA A 36 -2.81 -5.15 2.06
N LYS A 37 -2.35 -6.30 2.57
CA LYS A 37 -2.79 -6.81 3.88
C LYS A 37 -2.45 -5.85 5.02
N ALA A 38 -1.21 -5.35 5.08
CA ALA A 38 -0.74 -4.46 6.15
C ALA A 38 -1.48 -3.11 6.17
N THR A 39 -1.97 -2.67 5.01
CA THR A 39 -2.63 -1.37 4.84
C THR A 39 -4.15 -1.48 4.68
N ARG A 40 -4.73 -2.64 5.03
CA ARG A 40 -6.19 -2.91 4.90
C ARG A 40 -6.71 -2.68 3.48
N ASN A 41 -5.90 -3.06 2.50
CA ASN A 41 -6.11 -2.93 1.05
C ASN A 41 -6.23 -1.47 0.56
N LEU A 42 -5.69 -0.50 1.32
CA LEU A 42 -5.69 0.91 0.92
C LEU A 42 -4.44 1.29 0.11
N ILE A 43 -3.35 0.54 0.28
CA ILE A 43 -2.18 0.58 -0.61
C ILE A 43 -2.09 -0.80 -1.24
N ILE A 44 -2.39 -0.90 -2.53
CA ILE A 44 -2.56 -2.21 -3.21
C ILE A 44 -1.27 -2.64 -3.90
N GLU A 45 -0.60 -1.69 -4.56
CA GLU A 45 0.61 -1.95 -5.31
C GLU A 45 1.65 -0.89 -4.98
N VAL A 46 2.86 -1.34 -4.66
CA VAL A 46 4.03 -0.48 -4.37
C VAL A 46 5.23 -0.83 -5.24
N VAL A 47 5.26 -2.04 -5.79
CA VAL A 47 6.33 -2.53 -6.67
C VAL A 47 5.68 -3.10 -7.92
N TYR A 48 6.19 -2.70 -9.08
CA TYR A 48 5.76 -3.13 -10.40
C TYR A 48 6.84 -3.98 -11.07
N LEU A 49 6.47 -4.71 -12.13
CA LEU A 49 7.38 -5.56 -12.91
C LEU A 49 8.60 -4.81 -13.45
N ASP A 50 8.44 -3.55 -13.83
CA ASP A 50 9.51 -2.69 -14.31
C ASP A 50 10.41 -2.12 -13.20
N ASN A 51 10.06 -2.31 -11.92
CA ASN A 51 10.85 -1.84 -10.78
C ASN A 51 11.93 -2.83 -10.34
N ILE A 52 11.82 -4.10 -10.73
CA ILE A 52 12.75 -5.18 -10.34
C ILE A 52 13.35 -5.78 -11.60
N THR A 53 14.67 -5.89 -11.63
CA THR A 53 15.41 -6.52 -12.72
C THR A 53 16.05 -7.82 -12.23
N ASP A 54 16.62 -8.61 -13.13
CA ASP A 54 17.34 -9.83 -12.76
C ASP A 54 18.57 -9.56 -11.86
N ASP A 55 19.08 -8.33 -11.86
CA ASP A 55 20.20 -7.90 -11.02
C ASP A 55 19.76 -7.38 -9.63
N THR A 56 18.45 -7.27 -9.37
CA THR A 56 17.95 -6.81 -8.06
C THR A 56 18.16 -7.90 -7.01
N VAL A 57 19.11 -7.66 -6.10
CA VAL A 57 19.45 -8.62 -5.02
C VAL A 57 18.58 -8.45 -3.77
N HIS A 58 18.20 -7.21 -3.43
CA HIS A 58 17.44 -6.89 -2.23
C HIS A 58 16.38 -5.82 -2.49
N VAL A 59 15.23 -5.95 -1.82
CA VAL A 59 14.18 -4.95 -1.77
C VAL A 59 13.87 -4.69 -0.29
N VAL A 60 13.83 -3.41 0.08
CA VAL A 60 13.41 -2.96 1.42
C VAL A 60 12.13 -2.14 1.22
N ALA A 61 11.03 -2.61 1.78
CA ALA A 61 9.71 -1.98 1.65
C ALA A 61 9.16 -1.57 3.01
N ASN A 62 8.48 -0.42 3.06
CA ASN A 62 7.71 0.03 4.21
C ASN A 62 6.40 0.63 3.71
N ALA A 63 5.29 0.30 4.37
CA ALA A 63 3.98 0.85 4.07
C ALA A 63 3.24 1.10 5.38
N ILE A 64 2.62 2.28 5.50
CA ILE A 64 1.94 2.71 6.73
C ILE A 64 0.55 3.23 6.36
N TYR A 65 -0.46 2.72 7.06
CA TYR A 65 -1.82 3.25 7.05
C TYR A 65 -2.19 3.75 8.45
N PHE A 66 -2.70 4.98 8.54
CA PHE A 66 -3.15 5.58 9.78
C PHE A 66 -4.58 6.09 9.65
N LYS A 67 -5.40 5.78 10.66
CA LYS A 67 -6.74 6.33 10.85
C LYS A 67 -6.91 6.67 12.32
N GLY A 68 -6.86 7.96 12.63
CA GLY A 68 -7.09 8.50 13.96
C GLY A 68 -8.52 9.02 14.11
N GLU A 69 -9.02 9.00 15.35
CA GLU A 69 -10.21 9.72 15.75
C GLU A 69 -9.79 11.06 16.36
N TRP A 70 -10.52 12.12 16.06
CA TRP A 70 -10.33 13.41 16.70
C TRP A 70 -10.85 13.35 18.14
N GLU A 71 -10.16 14.03 19.06
CA GLU A 71 -10.65 14.19 20.45
C GLU A 71 -11.98 14.94 20.47
N ASP A 72 -12.06 16.01 19.67
CA ASP A 72 -13.29 16.74 19.36
C ASP A 72 -13.69 16.49 17.89
N PRO A 73 -14.64 15.58 17.60
CA PRO A 73 -15.06 15.27 16.24
C PRO A 73 -15.82 16.44 15.58
N PHE A 74 -15.65 16.58 14.27
CA PHE A 74 -16.45 17.49 13.47
C PHE A 74 -17.92 17.06 13.43
N GLU A 75 -18.84 18.03 13.54
CA GLU A 75 -20.27 17.82 13.33
C GLU A 75 -20.53 17.57 11.84
N LYS A 76 -21.16 16.45 11.50
CA LYS A 76 -21.37 16.07 10.09
C LYS A 76 -22.36 17.00 9.39
N GLU A 77 -23.26 17.58 10.17
CA GLU A 77 -24.35 18.43 9.71
C GLU A 77 -23.87 19.79 9.20
N VAL A 78 -22.70 20.25 9.65
CA VAL A 78 -22.10 21.51 9.20
C VAL A 78 -21.07 21.32 8.08
N THR A 79 -20.70 20.06 7.80
CA THR A 79 -19.84 19.72 6.66
C THR A 79 -20.56 20.02 5.35
N ALA A 80 -20.02 20.92 4.52
CA ALA A 80 -20.67 21.37 3.29
C ALA A 80 -19.68 21.63 2.14
N ASP A 81 -20.21 21.69 0.91
CA ASP A 81 -19.42 21.96 -0.30
C ASP A 81 -18.92 23.41 -0.35
N TYR A 82 -17.61 23.57 -0.50
CA TYR A 82 -16.96 24.85 -0.80
C TYR A 82 -15.90 24.69 -1.90
N GLU A 83 -15.50 25.82 -2.49
CA GLU A 83 -14.41 25.83 -3.47
C GLU A 83 -13.05 25.69 -2.79
N PHE A 84 -12.29 24.68 -3.23
CA PHE A 84 -10.87 24.55 -2.94
C PHE A 84 -10.07 25.00 -4.17
N HIS A 85 -9.29 26.07 -4.00
CA HIS A 85 -8.42 26.61 -5.03
C HIS A 85 -7.10 25.83 -5.08
N ARG A 86 -6.82 25.22 -6.23
CA ARG A 86 -5.62 24.43 -6.49
C ARG A 86 -4.44 25.32 -6.87
N LEU A 87 -3.24 24.76 -6.79
CA LEU A 87 -1.99 25.46 -7.15
C LEU A 87 -1.91 25.84 -8.64
N ASP A 88 -2.63 25.13 -9.51
CA ASP A 88 -2.71 25.44 -10.95
C ASP A 88 -3.73 26.55 -11.28
N GLY A 89 -4.37 27.14 -10.27
CA GLY A 89 -5.39 28.18 -10.42
C GLY A 89 -6.80 27.66 -10.71
N SER A 90 -7.00 26.35 -10.87
CA SER A 90 -8.33 25.75 -10.99
C SER A 90 -9.03 25.60 -9.62
N SER A 91 -10.36 25.51 -9.63
CA SER A 91 -11.15 25.24 -8.42
C SER A 91 -11.84 23.88 -8.52
N VAL A 92 -12.01 23.22 -7.38
CA VAL A 92 -12.91 22.08 -7.23
C VAL A 92 -13.79 22.21 -5.99
N LYS A 93 -15.00 21.67 -6.06
CA LYS A 93 -15.87 21.56 -4.88
C LYS A 93 -15.42 20.39 -4.02
N VAL A 94 -15.23 20.65 -2.73
CA VAL A 94 -14.93 19.63 -1.72
C VAL A 94 -15.71 19.93 -0.44
N LEU A 95 -15.92 18.89 0.36
CA LEU A 95 -16.52 19.02 1.69
C LEU A 95 -15.50 19.66 2.64
N PHE A 96 -15.83 20.82 3.21
CA PHE A 96 -15.10 21.40 4.32
C PHE A 96 -15.76 20.96 5.62
N LEU A 97 -14.94 20.55 6.58
CA LEU A 97 -15.35 20.08 7.91
C LEU A 97 -15.47 21.24 8.90
#